data_AF-A0A7X8LUE4-F1
#
_entry.id   AF-A0A7X8LUE4-F1
#
_cell.length_a   1.000
_cell.length_b   1.000
_cell.length_c   1.000
_cell.angle_alpha   90.00
_cell.angle_beta   90.00
_cell.angle_gamma   90.00
#
_symmetry.space_group_name_H-M   'P 1'
#
loop_
_entity.id
_entity.type
_entity.pdbx_description
1 polymer ?
#
loop_
_entity_poly.entity_id
_entity_poly.type
_entity_poly.pdbx_seq_one_letter_code
_entity_poly.pdbx_strand_id
1 'polypeptide(L)'
;MNSKITKKDVTIMIIMTVIYLVIALINLGNFESPQTGWEPQEVGESFVVDFGREVSIDKIMLFSGLGHAWGCFGSFEIEANINGEFEEYSYIDMKSIFKWYYTLDTVTTDKLRFTAQYLRTDNEKDKNRYYKVECREIGFFSGDNLIEDFNILFEPSSTGIEDLFDEQHLVPDRPNVLNSSYFDEVYFPRTALEQLEKRDILYENTHPPLGKTILSLGIRIFGMTPFGWRIMGTLCGAAIIPLMYLIAKRFFKDSFWAFFCAFLMMFDFMHFVQTRLGTVDSYLLFFIMLMYYFMLDYYDSDSYENGFFKSLIPLLLCGIALGLAASVKWIGLYGAFGLAVLFFLSRGYEFIRYRKQDLRGWAGKYFWLTGIFCVFFFIIIPFAIYVLSFIPINYNNAEENLIKTVIDSFKHMFEYHKNVTAVHPYQSSWYEWPLNLRPIFYYQGVLLP
;
A
#
# COMPACT_ATOMS: atom_id res chain seq x y z
N MET A 1 -18.11 36.48 10.44
CA MET A 1 -17.90 35.05 10.13
C MET A 1 -16.91 34.48 11.13
N ASN A 2 -17.35 33.50 11.93
CA ASN A 2 -16.58 32.95 13.03
C ASN A 2 -15.82 31.70 12.52
N SER A 3 -14.51 31.66 12.73
CA SER A 3 -13.66 30.51 12.37
C SER A 3 -13.91 29.28 13.25
N LYS A 4 -14.63 29.46 14.37
CA LYS A 4 -14.93 28.39 15.32
C LYS A 4 -15.83 27.32 14.71
N ILE A 5 -15.41 26.07 14.89
CA ILE A 5 -16.20 24.88 14.57
C ILE A 5 -17.43 24.84 15.48
N THR A 6 -18.61 24.77 14.86
CA THR A 6 -19.89 24.65 15.54
C THR A 6 -20.30 23.18 15.66
N LYS A 7 -21.30 22.88 16.49
CA LYS A 7 -21.89 21.53 16.56
C LYS A 7 -22.43 21.08 15.19
N LYS A 8 -22.98 22.01 14.40
CA LYS A 8 -23.47 21.72 13.05
C LYS A 8 -22.33 21.30 12.12
N ASP A 9 -21.19 21.97 12.18
CA ASP A 9 -20.01 21.61 11.39
C ASP A 9 -19.53 20.18 11.72
N VAL A 10 -19.50 19.83 13.02
CA VAL A 10 -19.15 18.47 13.45
C VAL A 10 -20.13 17.43 12.91
N THR A 11 -21.44 17.70 13.00
CA THR A 11 -22.46 16.81 12.44
C THR A 11 -22.30 16.63 10.93
N ILE A 12 -22.04 17.72 10.19
CA ILE A 12 -21.80 17.68 8.74
C ILE A 12 -20.60 16.79 8.42
N MET A 13 -19.46 17.03 9.08
CA MET A 13 -18.25 16.23 8.88
C MET A 13 -18.47 14.74 9.16
N ILE A 14 -19.16 14.40 10.25
CA ILE A 14 -19.48 13.01 10.59
C ILE A 14 -20.35 12.37 9.50
N ILE A 15 -21.42 13.03 9.08
CA ILE A 15 -22.33 12.52 8.04
C ILE A 15 -21.57 12.29 6.73
N MET A 16 -20.78 13.27 6.28
CA MET A 16 -19.98 13.16 5.06
C MET A 16 -18.98 12.01 5.13
N THR A 17 -18.28 11.89 6.26
CA THR A 17 -17.28 10.83 6.48
C THR A 17 -17.93 9.46 6.47
N VAL A 18 -19.08 9.29 7.15
CA VAL A 18 -19.82 8.03 7.19
C VAL A 18 -20.34 7.65 5.81
N ILE A 19 -20.94 8.60 5.07
CA ILE A 19 -21.42 8.34 3.69
C ILE A 19 -20.24 7.94 2.80
N TYR A 20 -19.14 8.69 2.83
CA TYR A 20 -17.95 8.37 2.04
C TYR A 20 -17.41 6.98 2.41
N LEU A 21 -17.27 6.68 3.70
CA LEU A 21 -16.73 5.43 4.18
C LEU A 21 -17.61 4.25 3.75
N VAL A 22 -18.93 4.34 3.87
CA VAL A 22 -19.85 3.30 3.39
C VAL A 22 -19.62 3.04 1.90
N ILE A 23 -19.53 4.09 1.07
CA ILE A 23 -19.31 3.94 -0.37
C ILE A 23 -17.92 3.37 -0.67
N ALA A 24 -16.89 3.83 0.02
CA ALA A 24 -15.50 3.41 -0.19
C ALA A 24 -15.25 1.95 0.22
N LEU A 25 -16.03 1.43 1.18
CA LEU A 25 -15.96 0.04 1.62
C LEU A 25 -16.73 -0.93 0.70
N ILE A 26 -17.66 -0.45 -0.12
CA ILE A 26 -18.35 -1.30 -1.10
C ILE A 26 -17.34 -1.84 -2.09
N ASN A 27 -17.28 -3.17 -2.23
CA ASN A 27 -16.40 -3.85 -3.18
C ASN A 27 -14.92 -3.44 -2.98
N LEU A 28 -14.49 -3.24 -1.73
CA LEU A 28 -13.09 -2.90 -1.45
C LEU A 28 -12.15 -4.07 -1.79
N GLY A 29 -12.60 -5.29 -1.54
CA GLY A 29 -11.88 -6.53 -1.79
C GLY A 29 -12.61 -7.68 -1.10
N ASN A 30 -12.30 -8.91 -1.50
CA ASN A 30 -12.80 -10.09 -0.82
C ASN A 30 -12.18 -10.18 0.58
N PHE A 31 -12.97 -10.70 1.52
CA PHE A 31 -12.54 -11.00 2.90
C PHE A 31 -11.80 -12.33 3.02
N GLU A 32 -11.83 -13.14 1.96
CA GLU A 32 -11.24 -14.47 1.90
C GLU A 32 -10.38 -14.57 0.64
N SER A 33 -9.27 -15.28 0.74
CA SER A 33 -8.32 -15.58 -0.33
C SER A 33 -7.47 -16.77 0.13
N PRO A 34 -6.91 -17.58 -0.79
CA PRO A 34 -6.11 -18.72 -0.37
C PRO A 34 -4.94 -18.32 0.56
N GLN A 35 -4.80 -19.04 1.67
CA GLN A 35 -3.85 -18.78 2.75
C GLN A 35 -2.75 -19.86 2.82
N THR A 36 -3.08 -21.11 2.53
CA THR A 36 -2.15 -22.25 2.49
C THR A 36 -1.53 -22.37 1.11
N GLY A 37 -0.45 -23.14 0.97
CA GLY A 37 0.15 -23.34 -0.33
C GLY A 37 1.38 -24.21 -0.33
N TRP A 38 1.63 -24.77 -1.51
CA TRP A 38 2.76 -25.63 -1.81
C TRP A 38 3.92 -24.84 -2.43
N GLU A 39 5.14 -25.13 -1.96
CA GLU A 39 6.38 -24.54 -2.48
C GLU A 39 7.33 -25.64 -2.94
N PRO A 40 7.60 -25.77 -4.26
CA PRO A 40 8.54 -26.74 -4.78
C PRO A 40 9.96 -26.44 -4.28
N GLN A 41 10.67 -27.48 -3.87
CA GLN A 41 12.04 -27.41 -3.37
C GLN A 41 13.08 -27.49 -4.48
N GLU A 42 12.72 -28.02 -5.67
CA GLU A 42 13.62 -28.13 -6.81
C GLU A 42 12.90 -27.83 -8.13
N VAL A 43 13.65 -27.37 -9.14
CA VAL A 43 13.11 -27.16 -10.49
C VAL A 43 12.79 -28.51 -11.13
N GLY A 44 11.63 -28.61 -11.79
CA GLY A 44 11.16 -29.85 -12.40
C GLY A 44 10.42 -30.76 -11.43
N GLU A 45 10.27 -30.34 -10.16
CA GLU A 45 9.38 -31.02 -9.22
C GLU A 45 7.96 -30.99 -9.78
N SER A 46 7.32 -32.16 -9.79
CA SER A 46 6.04 -32.34 -10.46
C SER A 46 5.10 -33.19 -9.63
N PHE A 47 3.81 -32.99 -9.89
CA PHE A 47 2.73 -33.77 -9.30
C PHE A 47 1.71 -34.10 -10.40
N VAL A 48 0.96 -35.18 -10.22
CA VAL A 48 -0.06 -35.62 -11.17
C VAL A 48 -1.43 -35.54 -10.51
N VAL A 49 -2.36 -34.86 -11.16
CA VAL A 49 -3.79 -34.88 -10.81
C VAL A 49 -4.47 -35.96 -11.62
N ASP A 50 -5.09 -36.93 -10.95
CA ASP A 50 -5.86 -38.02 -11.55
C ASP A 50 -7.35 -37.84 -11.27
N PHE A 51 -8.10 -37.57 -12.32
CA PHE A 51 -9.55 -37.37 -12.24
C PHE A 51 -10.31 -38.71 -12.10
N GLY A 52 -9.64 -39.85 -12.29
CA GLY A 52 -10.22 -41.20 -12.27
C GLY A 52 -11.20 -41.48 -13.41
N ARG A 53 -11.44 -40.50 -14.27
CA ARG A 53 -12.34 -40.51 -15.43
C ARG A 53 -11.84 -39.51 -16.46
N GLU A 54 -12.22 -39.71 -17.70
CA GLU A 54 -12.00 -38.73 -18.76
C GLU A 54 -12.86 -37.48 -18.49
N VAL A 55 -12.20 -36.31 -18.38
CA VAL A 55 -12.83 -35.01 -18.17
C VAL A 55 -12.41 -34.03 -19.25
N SER A 56 -13.31 -33.14 -19.64
CA SER A 56 -13.00 -32.02 -20.52
C SER A 56 -12.68 -30.79 -19.65
N ILE A 57 -11.45 -30.31 -19.71
CA ILE A 57 -10.98 -29.13 -18.99
C ILE A 57 -10.86 -28.00 -20.00
N ASP A 58 -11.49 -26.86 -19.72
CA ASP A 58 -11.44 -25.67 -20.57
C ASP A 58 -10.92 -24.42 -19.87
N LYS A 59 -10.72 -24.50 -18.54
CA LYS A 59 -10.09 -23.45 -17.76
C LYS A 59 -9.41 -24.05 -16.54
N ILE A 60 -8.19 -23.59 -16.29
CA ILE A 60 -7.44 -23.88 -15.06
C ILE A 60 -7.19 -22.54 -14.39
N MET A 61 -7.52 -22.45 -13.10
CA MET A 61 -7.28 -21.29 -12.25
C MET A 61 -6.16 -21.61 -11.29
N LEU A 62 -5.27 -20.66 -11.03
CA LEU A 62 -4.14 -20.85 -10.13
C LEU A 62 -3.88 -19.58 -9.31
N PHE A 63 -3.80 -19.69 -7.98
CA PHE A 63 -3.47 -18.57 -7.11
C PHE A 63 -2.00 -18.56 -6.72
N SER A 64 -1.31 -17.46 -7.05
CA SER A 64 0.10 -17.27 -6.71
C SER A 64 0.27 -16.83 -5.24
N GLY A 65 1.19 -17.47 -4.51
CA GLY A 65 1.67 -17.04 -3.19
C GLY A 65 2.90 -16.16 -3.28
N LEU A 66 3.68 -16.12 -2.18
CA LEU A 66 4.91 -15.33 -2.05
C LEU A 66 6.18 -16.18 -2.15
N GLY A 67 6.20 -17.35 -1.50
CA GLY A 67 7.35 -18.25 -1.41
C GLY A 67 8.60 -17.60 -0.80
N HIS A 68 9.77 -18.22 -0.99
CA HIS A 68 11.05 -17.70 -0.48
C HIS A 68 11.94 -17.04 -1.56
N ALA A 69 11.35 -16.25 -2.48
CA ALA A 69 12.07 -15.63 -3.60
C ALA A 69 12.19 -14.09 -3.50
N TRP A 70 13.34 -13.53 -3.92
CA TRP A 70 13.56 -12.07 -3.92
C TRP A 70 12.68 -11.34 -4.93
N GLY A 71 12.39 -11.90 -6.11
CA GLY A 71 11.62 -11.17 -7.12
C GLY A 71 10.99 -12.01 -8.23
N CYS A 72 10.98 -13.34 -8.09
CA CYS A 72 10.54 -14.21 -9.16
C CYS A 72 9.18 -14.85 -8.88
N PHE A 73 8.53 -15.08 -10.00
CA PHE A 73 7.14 -15.25 -10.30
C PHE A 73 7.11 -16.53 -11.14
N GLY A 74 6.60 -17.62 -10.59
CA GLY A 74 6.90 -18.94 -11.13
C GLY A 74 6.05 -19.35 -12.28
N SER A 75 6.31 -20.56 -12.75
CA SER A 75 5.52 -21.11 -13.82
C SER A 75 5.27 -22.59 -13.66
N PHE A 76 4.14 -23.01 -14.20
CA PHE A 76 3.82 -24.41 -14.39
C PHE A 76 3.73 -24.72 -15.86
N GLU A 77 4.50 -25.70 -16.27
CA GLU A 77 4.22 -26.46 -17.48
C GLU A 77 3.19 -27.53 -17.13
N ILE A 78 2.15 -27.62 -17.96
CA ILE A 78 1.01 -28.50 -17.74
C ILE A 78 0.95 -29.46 -18.92
N GLU A 79 1.03 -30.75 -18.62
CA GLU A 79 0.98 -31.83 -19.60
C GLU A 79 -0.27 -32.66 -19.37
N ALA A 80 -0.91 -33.11 -20.44
CA ALA A 80 -2.09 -33.95 -20.39
C ALA A 80 -1.76 -35.37 -20.82
N ASN A 81 -2.36 -36.36 -20.16
CA ASN A 81 -2.24 -37.76 -20.56
C ASN A 81 -3.11 -38.04 -21.79
N ILE A 82 -2.47 -38.15 -22.95
CA ILE A 82 -3.12 -38.44 -24.23
C ILE A 82 -2.63 -39.81 -24.68
N ASN A 83 -3.55 -40.77 -24.82
CA ASN A 83 -3.24 -42.15 -25.23
C ASN A 83 -2.18 -42.87 -24.36
N GLY A 84 -2.01 -42.48 -23.10
CA GLY A 84 -1.05 -43.09 -22.17
C GLY A 84 0.32 -42.41 -22.12
N GLU A 85 0.53 -41.34 -22.89
CA GLU A 85 1.74 -40.51 -22.84
C GLU A 85 1.38 -39.09 -22.39
N PHE A 86 2.25 -38.47 -21.59
CA PHE A 86 2.09 -37.08 -21.20
C PHE A 86 2.61 -36.18 -22.33
N GLU A 87 1.72 -35.37 -22.89
CA GLU A 87 2.03 -34.39 -23.94
C GLU A 87 1.82 -32.96 -23.39
N GLU A 88 2.67 -32.02 -23.81
CA GLU A 88 2.55 -30.60 -23.45
C GLU A 88 1.19 -30.05 -23.90
N TYR A 89 0.47 -29.45 -22.94
CA TYR A 89 -0.89 -28.96 -23.15
C TYR A 89 -0.99 -27.45 -22.93
N SER A 90 -0.44 -26.92 -21.83
CA SER A 90 -0.57 -25.52 -21.45
C SER A 90 0.60 -25.05 -20.60
N TYR A 91 0.78 -23.74 -20.50
CA TYR A 91 1.81 -23.12 -19.68
C TYR A 91 1.26 -21.88 -18.97
N ILE A 92 1.42 -21.80 -17.64
CA ILE A 92 0.98 -20.65 -16.83
C ILE A 92 2.20 -19.94 -16.22
N ASP A 93 2.28 -18.63 -16.43
CA ASP A 93 3.35 -17.74 -15.95
C ASP A 93 2.82 -16.74 -14.92
N MET A 94 3.17 -16.93 -13.64
CA MET A 94 2.66 -16.20 -12.48
C MET A 94 3.44 -14.91 -12.18
N LYS A 95 3.43 -13.92 -13.09
CA LYS A 95 4.18 -12.63 -13.05
C LYS A 95 3.91 -11.66 -11.88
N SER A 96 3.19 -12.09 -10.86
CA SER A 96 2.66 -11.30 -9.74
C SER A 96 2.30 -12.24 -8.61
N ILE A 97 2.11 -11.71 -7.40
CA ILE A 97 1.78 -12.46 -6.19
C ILE A 97 0.36 -12.14 -5.72
N PHE A 98 -0.24 -13.01 -4.92
CA PHE A 98 -1.61 -12.86 -4.39
C PHE A 98 -2.64 -12.53 -5.49
N LYS A 99 -2.52 -13.23 -6.62
CA LYS A 99 -3.30 -13.01 -7.82
C LYS A 99 -3.69 -14.35 -8.44
N TRP A 100 -4.90 -14.38 -8.99
CA TRP A 100 -5.36 -15.49 -9.81
C TRP A 100 -4.82 -15.38 -11.24
N TYR A 101 -4.19 -16.47 -11.67
CA TYR A 101 -3.77 -16.77 -13.03
C TYR A 101 -4.68 -17.82 -13.63
N TYR A 102 -4.65 -17.94 -14.95
CA TYR A 102 -5.45 -18.91 -15.64
C TYR A 102 -4.88 -19.29 -17.01
N THR A 103 -5.27 -20.46 -17.49
CA THR A 103 -5.25 -20.82 -18.91
C THR A 103 -6.68 -21.12 -19.39
N LEU A 104 -6.94 -20.87 -20.67
CA LEU A 104 -8.19 -21.19 -21.36
C LEU A 104 -7.97 -22.20 -22.49
N ASP A 105 -6.78 -22.81 -22.54
CA ASP A 105 -6.55 -23.94 -23.41
C ASP A 105 -7.52 -25.06 -23.02
N THR A 106 -7.87 -25.91 -23.97
CA THR A 106 -8.88 -26.96 -23.76
C THR A 106 -8.28 -28.33 -23.99
N VAL A 107 -8.53 -29.29 -23.10
CA VAL A 107 -8.08 -30.67 -23.25
C VAL A 107 -9.08 -31.66 -22.68
N THR A 108 -9.17 -32.83 -23.29
CA THR A 108 -9.88 -33.98 -22.74
C THR A 108 -8.85 -35.00 -22.29
N THR A 109 -8.82 -35.31 -20.98
CA THR A 109 -7.81 -36.17 -20.36
C THR A 109 -8.35 -36.82 -19.09
N ASP A 110 -7.75 -37.92 -18.66
CA ASP A 110 -7.97 -38.52 -17.33
C ASP A 110 -6.96 -38.02 -16.29
N LYS A 111 -5.82 -37.46 -16.73
CA LYS A 111 -4.73 -36.98 -15.86
C LYS A 111 -4.07 -35.71 -16.39
N LEU A 112 -3.64 -34.86 -15.46
CA LEU A 112 -2.76 -33.72 -15.73
C LEU A 112 -1.48 -33.84 -14.90
N ARG A 113 -0.34 -33.58 -15.51
CA ARG A 113 0.94 -33.41 -14.80
C ARG A 113 1.28 -31.94 -14.76
N PHE A 114 1.53 -31.43 -13.56
CA PHE A 114 2.04 -30.10 -13.33
C PHE A 114 3.52 -30.21 -13.01
N THR A 115 4.35 -29.54 -13.79
CA THR A 115 5.78 -29.48 -13.57
C THR A 115 6.15 -28.05 -13.21
N ALA A 116 6.66 -27.86 -11.98
CA ALA A 116 7.16 -26.57 -11.54
C ALA A 116 8.39 -26.21 -12.38
N GLN A 117 8.20 -25.26 -13.27
CA GLN A 117 9.27 -24.78 -14.14
C GLN A 117 9.85 -23.48 -13.62
N TYR A 118 11.12 -23.29 -13.92
CA TYR A 118 11.78 -22.01 -13.82
C TYR A 118 11.27 -21.05 -14.90
N LEU A 119 11.15 -19.74 -14.64
CA LEU A 119 11.23 -18.77 -15.74
C LEU A 119 11.95 -17.44 -15.45
N ARG A 120 12.77 -17.09 -16.45
CA ARG A 120 13.32 -15.79 -16.86
C ARG A 120 13.86 -14.86 -15.76
N THR A 121 15.16 -14.97 -15.55
CA THR A 121 16.01 -13.81 -15.28
C THR A 121 16.54 -13.25 -16.60
N ASP A 122 16.54 -11.93 -16.78
CA ASP A 122 17.29 -11.27 -17.87
C ASP A 122 18.81 -11.34 -17.62
N ASN A 123 19.23 -11.77 -16.42
CA ASN A 123 20.60 -11.90 -15.98
C ASN A 123 20.94 -13.37 -15.66
N GLU A 124 21.75 -14.00 -16.50
CA GLU A 124 22.13 -15.42 -16.43
C GLU A 124 22.65 -15.89 -15.05
N LYS A 125 23.21 -14.98 -14.24
CA LYS A 125 23.72 -15.28 -12.90
C LYS A 125 22.64 -15.61 -11.86
N ASP A 126 21.40 -15.18 -12.10
CA ASP A 126 20.28 -15.38 -11.16
C ASP A 126 19.43 -16.62 -11.53
N LYS A 127 19.86 -17.40 -12.54
CA LYS A 127 19.11 -18.52 -13.15
C LYS A 127 18.70 -19.62 -12.17
N ASN A 128 19.41 -19.76 -11.05
CA ASN A 128 19.12 -20.75 -10.01
C ASN A 128 18.96 -20.11 -8.62
N ARG A 129 18.84 -18.77 -8.55
CA ARG A 129 18.87 -18.06 -7.27
C ARG A 129 17.49 -17.94 -6.63
N TYR A 130 16.43 -17.95 -7.44
CA TYR A 130 15.05 -17.70 -7.02
C TYR A 130 14.07 -18.58 -7.81
N TYR A 131 13.95 -19.87 -7.44
CA TYR A 131 13.09 -20.84 -8.13
C TYR A 131 11.88 -21.28 -7.29
N LYS A 132 11.77 -20.82 -6.04
CA LYS A 132 10.73 -21.28 -5.14
C LYS A 132 9.49 -20.42 -5.24
N VAL A 133 8.47 -21.00 -5.85
CA VAL A 133 7.23 -20.31 -6.17
C VAL A 133 6.16 -20.98 -5.35
N GLU A 134 5.60 -20.25 -4.42
CA GLU A 134 4.45 -20.73 -3.68
C GLU A 134 3.22 -20.64 -4.60
N CYS A 135 2.59 -21.78 -4.82
CA CYS A 135 1.25 -21.84 -5.38
C CYS A 135 0.31 -22.19 -4.24
N ARG A 136 -0.80 -21.47 -4.14
CA ARG A 136 -1.70 -21.58 -3.00
C ARG A 136 -2.98 -22.35 -3.29
N GLU A 137 -3.43 -22.34 -4.53
CA GLU A 137 -4.67 -23.00 -4.89
C GLU A 137 -4.70 -23.23 -6.40
N ILE A 138 -5.24 -24.37 -6.83
CA ILE A 138 -5.47 -24.68 -8.24
C ILE A 138 -6.88 -25.23 -8.43
N GLY A 139 -7.67 -24.64 -9.32
CA GLY A 139 -9.00 -25.13 -9.66
C GLY A 139 -9.14 -25.49 -11.13
N PHE A 140 -9.94 -26.52 -11.42
CA PHE A 140 -10.18 -27.03 -12.77
C PHE A 140 -11.64 -26.84 -13.15
N PHE A 141 -11.91 -26.35 -14.36
CA PHE A 141 -13.26 -26.11 -14.84
C PHE A 141 -13.59 -26.92 -16.09
N SER A 142 -14.84 -27.36 -16.15
CA SER A 142 -15.53 -27.87 -17.34
C SER A 142 -16.79 -27.04 -17.57
N GLY A 143 -16.71 -26.08 -18.49
CA GLY A 143 -17.68 -25.01 -18.64
C GLY A 143 -17.75 -24.17 -17.37
N ASP A 144 -18.94 -24.06 -16.80
CA ASP A 144 -19.19 -23.31 -15.56
C ASP A 144 -19.01 -24.15 -14.29
N ASN A 145 -18.67 -25.45 -14.40
CA ASN A 145 -18.55 -26.34 -13.25
C ASN A 145 -17.09 -26.48 -12.80
N LEU A 146 -16.83 -26.22 -11.52
CA LEU A 146 -15.58 -26.57 -10.85
C LEU A 146 -15.54 -28.10 -10.65
N ILE A 147 -14.43 -28.73 -11.03
CA ILE A 147 -14.19 -30.16 -10.83
C ILE A 147 -13.48 -30.33 -9.50
N GLU A 148 -14.14 -30.98 -8.53
CA GLU A 148 -13.58 -31.25 -7.19
C GLU A 148 -13.22 -32.74 -6.98
N ASP A 149 -13.72 -33.64 -7.84
CA ASP A 149 -13.48 -35.08 -7.74
C ASP A 149 -12.16 -35.47 -8.45
N PHE A 150 -11.03 -35.40 -7.75
CA PHE A 150 -9.75 -35.88 -8.24
C PHE A 150 -8.85 -36.38 -7.11
N ASN A 151 -7.81 -37.13 -7.46
CA ASN A 151 -6.78 -37.59 -6.54
C ASN A 151 -5.41 -37.07 -6.98
N ILE A 152 -4.50 -36.88 -6.05
CA ILE A 152 -3.11 -36.53 -6.36
C ILE A 152 -2.30 -37.84 -6.41
N LEU A 153 -1.72 -38.12 -7.57
CA LEU A 153 -0.76 -39.20 -7.78
C LEU A 153 0.66 -38.63 -7.79
N PHE A 154 1.58 -39.35 -7.16
CA PHE A 154 2.95 -38.92 -6.86
C PHE A 154 3.01 -37.80 -5.83
N GLU A 155 3.46 -38.13 -4.61
CA GLU A 155 3.91 -37.13 -3.66
C GLU A 155 5.25 -36.58 -4.17
N PRO A 156 5.32 -35.28 -4.52
CA PRO A 156 6.61 -34.63 -4.75
C PRO A 156 7.50 -34.81 -3.51
N SER A 157 8.82 -34.60 -3.63
CA SER A 157 9.73 -34.76 -2.49
C SER A 157 9.44 -33.74 -1.37
N SER A 158 8.77 -32.64 -1.72
CA SER A 158 8.22 -31.62 -0.83
C SER A 158 6.87 -32.02 -0.20
N THR A 159 6.68 -31.61 1.05
CA THR A 159 5.41 -31.79 1.79
C THR A 159 4.43 -30.65 1.50
N GLY A 160 3.13 -30.87 1.71
CA GLY A 160 2.11 -29.83 1.60
C GLY A 160 1.49 -29.71 0.21
N ILE A 161 1.50 -30.77 -0.61
CA ILE A 161 0.86 -30.75 -1.93
C ILE A 161 -0.67 -30.69 -1.81
N GLU A 162 -1.20 -31.19 -0.71
CA GLU A 162 -2.59 -31.11 -0.30
C GLU A 162 -3.09 -29.67 -0.16
N ASP A 163 -2.20 -28.75 0.21
CA ASP A 163 -2.49 -27.31 0.37
C ASP A 163 -2.76 -26.60 -0.97
N LEU A 164 -2.63 -27.28 -2.11
CA LEU A 164 -3.01 -26.72 -3.42
C LEU A 164 -4.50 -26.85 -3.73
N PHE A 165 -5.22 -27.63 -2.93
CA PHE A 165 -6.58 -28.07 -3.23
C PHE A 165 -7.49 -28.03 -1.99
N ASP A 166 -7.05 -27.45 -0.87
CA ASP A 166 -7.80 -27.45 0.38
C ASP A 166 -8.81 -26.29 0.50
N GLU A 167 -8.68 -25.25 -0.32
CA GLU A 167 -9.55 -24.07 -0.32
C GLU A 167 -10.31 -23.89 -1.66
N GLN A 168 -10.70 -24.98 -2.33
CA GLN A 168 -11.42 -24.98 -3.63
C GLN A 168 -12.64 -24.03 -3.70
N HIS A 169 -13.35 -23.87 -2.59
CA HIS A 169 -14.50 -22.94 -2.48
C HIS A 169 -14.13 -21.47 -2.72
N LEU A 170 -12.84 -21.10 -2.67
CA LEU A 170 -12.33 -19.77 -2.96
C LEU A 170 -11.96 -19.56 -4.44
N VAL A 171 -11.92 -20.63 -5.25
CA VAL A 171 -11.57 -20.54 -6.67
C VAL A 171 -12.65 -19.72 -7.40
N PRO A 172 -12.31 -18.56 -7.97
CA PRO A 172 -13.30 -17.72 -8.63
C PRO A 172 -13.50 -18.14 -10.09
N ASP A 173 -14.67 -17.82 -10.66
CA ASP A 173 -14.91 -17.99 -12.10
C ASP A 173 -13.93 -17.20 -12.97
N ARG A 174 -13.44 -16.07 -12.44
CA ARG A 174 -12.49 -15.16 -13.10
C ARG A 174 -11.66 -14.32 -12.11
N PRO A 175 -10.41 -13.98 -12.45
CA PRO A 175 -9.64 -12.96 -11.73
C PRO A 175 -10.27 -11.57 -11.85
N ASN A 176 -10.31 -10.81 -10.77
CA ASN A 176 -10.67 -9.40 -10.79
C ASN A 176 -10.04 -8.64 -9.63
N VAL A 177 -10.27 -7.31 -9.56
CA VAL A 177 -9.72 -6.47 -8.48
C VAL A 177 -10.13 -6.92 -7.08
N LEU A 178 -11.24 -7.65 -6.91
CA LEU A 178 -11.72 -8.09 -5.60
C LEU A 178 -10.99 -9.31 -5.06
N ASN A 179 -10.47 -10.18 -5.93
CA ASN A 179 -9.84 -11.44 -5.53
C ASN A 179 -8.33 -11.50 -5.83
N SER A 180 -7.76 -10.42 -6.38
CA SER A 180 -6.37 -10.38 -6.81
C SER A 180 -5.72 -9.04 -6.48
N SER A 181 -4.41 -9.08 -6.26
CA SER A 181 -3.55 -7.89 -6.32
C SER A 181 -3.52 -7.33 -7.75
N TYR A 182 -3.35 -6.01 -7.85
CA TYR A 182 -3.14 -5.33 -9.12
C TYR A 182 -2.34 -4.03 -8.94
N PHE A 183 -1.82 -3.49 -10.04
CA PHE A 183 -0.99 -2.28 -10.00
C PHE A 183 0.18 -2.44 -8.99
N ASP A 184 0.42 -1.44 -8.15
CA ASP A 184 1.49 -1.44 -7.15
C ASP A 184 1.19 -2.28 -5.89
N GLU A 185 0.06 -2.99 -5.83
CA GLU A 185 -0.26 -3.91 -4.71
C GLU A 185 0.65 -5.15 -4.66
N VAL A 186 1.53 -5.30 -5.65
CA VAL A 186 2.58 -6.34 -5.66
C VAL A 186 3.74 -6.01 -4.72
N TYR A 187 3.89 -4.74 -4.33
CA TYR A 187 5.03 -4.25 -3.54
C TYR A 187 4.69 -4.10 -2.05
N PHE A 188 3.67 -3.31 -1.72
CA PHE A 188 3.43 -2.90 -0.33
C PHE A 188 2.74 -3.97 0.53
N PRO A 189 1.65 -4.62 0.08
CA PRO A 189 1.04 -5.75 0.77
C PRO A 189 2.04 -6.89 0.99
N ARG A 190 2.86 -7.18 -0.01
CA ARG A 190 3.98 -8.13 0.07
C ARG A 190 4.86 -7.85 1.27
N THR A 191 5.44 -6.66 1.33
CA THR A 191 6.41 -6.34 2.38
C THR A 191 5.75 -6.13 3.74
N ALA A 192 4.48 -5.75 3.78
CA ALA A 192 3.72 -5.78 5.01
C ALA A 192 3.55 -7.21 5.56
N LEU A 193 3.32 -8.22 4.70
CA LEU A 193 3.32 -9.63 5.10
C LEU A 193 4.72 -10.09 5.53
N GLU A 194 5.76 -9.77 4.74
CA GLU A 194 7.16 -10.10 5.07
C GLU A 194 7.56 -9.55 6.46
N GLN A 195 7.10 -8.35 6.81
CA GLN A 195 7.29 -7.76 8.14
C GLN A 195 6.56 -8.53 9.26
N LEU A 196 5.33 -8.97 9.02
CA LEU A 196 4.53 -9.70 10.02
C LEU A 196 5.13 -11.07 10.32
N GLU A 197 5.55 -11.78 9.28
CA GLU A 197 6.11 -13.12 9.36
C GLU A 197 7.60 -13.12 9.70
N LYS A 198 8.20 -11.93 9.79
CA LYS A 198 9.63 -11.72 10.03
C LYS A 198 10.52 -12.44 9.01
N ARG A 199 10.17 -12.34 7.72
CA ARG A 199 10.96 -12.95 6.63
C ARG A 199 12.32 -12.24 6.47
N ASP A 200 13.30 -13.00 5.99
CA ASP A 200 14.67 -12.52 5.72
C ASP A 200 14.72 -11.52 4.56
N ILE A 201 13.77 -11.58 3.63
CA ILE A 201 13.68 -10.67 2.49
C ILE A 201 12.55 -9.68 2.72
N LEU A 202 12.90 -8.39 2.64
CA LEU A 202 11.95 -7.28 2.56
C LEU A 202 12.04 -6.66 1.17
N TYR A 203 11.07 -6.96 0.32
CA TYR A 203 11.10 -6.62 -1.10
C TYR A 203 11.03 -5.11 -1.33
N GLU A 204 9.98 -4.47 -0.82
CA GLU A 204 9.75 -3.04 -0.97
C GLU A 204 10.49 -2.24 0.10
N ASN A 205 11.80 -2.11 -0.11
CA ASN A 205 12.73 -1.36 0.74
C ASN A 205 13.13 0.01 0.14
N THR A 206 12.44 0.47 -0.90
CA THR A 206 12.72 1.75 -1.56
C THR A 206 12.12 2.93 -0.80
N HIS A 207 11.14 2.66 0.07
CA HIS A 207 10.50 3.67 0.91
C HIS A 207 10.61 3.33 2.41
N PRO A 208 10.62 4.36 3.28
CA PRO A 208 10.56 4.19 4.72
C PRO A 208 9.41 3.25 5.18
N PRO A 209 9.57 2.59 6.34
CA PRO A 209 8.75 1.44 6.71
C PRO A 209 7.33 1.77 7.19
N LEU A 210 7.05 2.98 7.68
CA LEU A 210 5.80 3.26 8.41
C LEU A 210 4.54 2.94 7.60
N GLY A 211 4.52 3.25 6.31
CA GLY A 211 3.36 2.97 5.47
C GLY A 211 3.03 1.47 5.39
N LYS A 212 4.07 0.63 5.30
CA LYS A 212 3.94 -0.84 5.28
C LYS A 212 3.56 -1.37 6.66
N THR A 213 4.06 -0.76 7.73
CA THR A 213 3.67 -1.09 9.11
C THR A 213 2.22 -0.73 9.42
N ILE A 214 1.69 0.37 8.86
CA ILE A 214 0.25 0.68 8.99
C ILE A 214 -0.57 -0.33 8.19
N LEU A 215 -0.15 -0.63 6.96
CA LEU A 215 -0.84 -1.61 6.10
C LEU A 215 -0.88 -3.00 6.75
N SER A 216 0.20 -3.42 7.42
CA SER A 216 0.28 -4.71 8.10
C SER A 216 -0.72 -4.86 9.26
N LEU A 217 -1.21 -3.75 9.85
CA LEU A 217 -2.30 -3.82 10.83
C LEU A 217 -3.59 -4.33 10.20
N GLY A 218 -3.88 -3.93 8.95
CA GLY A 218 -5.03 -4.43 8.21
C GLY A 218 -4.92 -5.93 7.92
N ILE A 219 -3.76 -6.35 7.41
CA ILE A 219 -3.46 -7.78 7.17
C ILE A 219 -3.56 -8.59 8.46
N ARG A 220 -3.05 -8.07 9.58
CA ARG A 220 -3.10 -8.76 10.88
C ARG A 220 -4.53 -8.98 11.39
N ILE A 221 -5.48 -8.11 11.04
CA ILE A 221 -6.87 -8.19 11.51
C ILE A 221 -7.72 -9.05 10.55
N PHE A 222 -7.51 -8.92 9.24
CA PHE A 222 -8.38 -9.51 8.21
C PHE A 222 -7.70 -10.57 7.34
N GLY A 223 -6.47 -10.98 7.68
CA GLY A 223 -5.68 -11.92 6.88
C GLY A 223 -5.02 -11.28 5.66
N MET A 224 -4.23 -12.09 4.94
CA MET A 224 -3.62 -11.68 3.68
C MET A 224 -4.66 -11.74 2.56
N THR A 225 -5.59 -10.78 2.57
CA THR A 225 -6.74 -10.70 1.66
C THR A 225 -6.85 -9.31 1.04
N PRO A 226 -7.46 -9.19 -0.16
CA PRO A 226 -7.71 -7.91 -0.81
C PRO A 226 -8.36 -6.87 0.09
N PHE A 227 -9.33 -7.27 0.92
CA PHE A 227 -9.88 -6.37 1.92
C PHE A 227 -8.83 -5.95 2.97
N GLY A 228 -8.11 -6.92 3.53
CA GLY A 228 -7.16 -6.71 4.61
C GLY A 228 -6.02 -5.76 4.28
N TRP A 229 -5.44 -5.82 3.08
CA TRP A 229 -4.37 -4.88 2.70
C TRP A 229 -4.86 -3.51 2.21
N ARG A 230 -6.15 -3.34 1.90
CA ARG A 230 -6.73 -2.07 1.43
C ARG A 230 -7.39 -1.23 2.52
N ILE A 231 -7.92 -1.87 3.57
CA ILE A 231 -8.77 -1.22 4.58
C ILE A 231 -8.10 -0.02 5.25
N MET A 232 -6.83 -0.14 5.63
CA MET A 232 -6.12 0.92 6.36
C MET A 232 -5.96 2.17 5.49
N GLY A 233 -5.64 2.02 4.20
CA GLY A 233 -5.57 3.12 3.24
C GLY A 233 -6.92 3.81 3.07
N THR A 234 -8.00 3.01 3.02
CA THR A 234 -9.38 3.50 2.87
C THR A 234 -9.84 4.31 4.08
N LEU A 235 -9.49 3.87 5.30
CA LEU A 235 -9.78 4.61 6.52
C LEU A 235 -9.05 5.95 6.56
N CYS A 236 -7.78 6.01 6.16
CA CYS A 236 -7.05 7.26 6.01
C CYS A 236 -7.66 8.17 4.93
N GLY A 237 -8.11 7.61 3.81
CA GLY A 237 -8.87 8.33 2.79
C GLY A 237 -10.15 8.95 3.33
N ALA A 238 -10.93 8.20 4.12
CA ALA A 238 -12.12 8.73 4.77
C ALA A 238 -11.78 9.85 5.78
N ALA A 239 -10.68 9.72 6.52
CA ALA A 239 -10.22 10.73 7.47
C ALA A 239 -9.72 12.03 6.81
N ILE A 240 -9.41 12.02 5.51
CA ILE A 240 -9.09 13.22 4.74
C ILE A 240 -10.33 14.12 4.55
N ILE A 241 -11.55 13.56 4.47
CA ILE A 241 -12.78 14.33 4.27
C ILE A 241 -13.02 15.38 5.39
N PRO A 242 -13.05 15.03 6.68
CA PRO A 242 -13.21 16.02 7.74
C PRO A 242 -11.99 16.95 7.82
N LEU A 243 -10.79 16.47 7.49
CA LEU A 243 -9.58 17.30 7.47
C LEU A 243 -9.64 18.39 6.40
N MET A 244 -10.14 18.07 5.20
CA MET A 244 -10.42 19.03 4.13
C MET A 244 -11.43 20.08 4.58
N TYR A 245 -12.50 19.66 5.26
CA TYR A 245 -13.49 20.59 5.84
C TYR A 245 -12.83 21.56 6.81
N LEU A 246 -12.02 21.05 7.74
CA LEU A 246 -11.34 21.86 8.75
C LEU A 246 -10.38 22.88 8.13
N ILE A 247 -9.60 22.47 7.12
CA ILE A 247 -8.68 23.35 6.40
C ILE A 247 -9.47 24.43 5.64
N ALA A 248 -10.49 24.04 4.86
CA ALA A 248 -11.31 24.98 4.10
C ALA A 248 -12.07 25.96 5.01
N LYS A 249 -12.56 25.51 6.17
CA LYS A 249 -13.21 26.36 7.17
C LYS A 249 -12.27 27.45 7.69
N ARG A 250 -10.97 27.17 7.84
CA ARG A 250 -9.98 28.18 8.25
C ARG A 250 -9.74 29.21 7.16
N PHE A 251 -9.59 28.76 5.91
CA PHE A 251 -9.38 29.67 4.77
C PHE A 251 -10.57 30.58 4.51
N PHE A 252 -11.77 30.00 4.36
CA PHE A 252 -12.96 30.74 3.94
C PHE A 252 -13.72 31.36 5.12
N LYS A 253 -13.49 30.88 6.35
CA LYS A 253 -14.25 31.26 7.56
C LYS A 253 -15.75 31.02 7.41
N ASP A 254 -16.15 30.18 6.47
CA ASP A 254 -17.52 29.87 6.09
C ASP A 254 -17.77 28.36 6.11
N SER A 255 -18.89 27.94 6.67
CA SER A 255 -19.26 26.52 6.74
C SER A 255 -19.73 25.99 5.39
N PHE A 256 -20.36 26.83 4.57
CA PHE A 256 -20.79 26.46 3.23
C PHE A 256 -19.58 26.13 2.35
N TRP A 257 -18.56 26.99 2.34
CA TRP A 257 -17.34 26.73 1.55
C TRP A 257 -16.53 25.56 2.11
N ALA A 258 -16.49 25.39 3.42
CA ALA A 258 -15.89 24.22 4.05
C ALA A 258 -16.56 22.91 3.62
N PHE A 259 -17.90 22.89 3.68
CA PHE A 259 -18.71 21.79 3.18
C PHE A 259 -18.44 21.55 1.70
N PHE A 260 -18.46 22.60 0.88
CA PHE A 260 -18.28 22.49 -0.56
C PHE A 260 -16.92 21.88 -0.93
N CYS A 261 -15.83 22.32 -0.32
CA CYS A 261 -14.51 21.73 -0.56
C CYS A 261 -14.42 20.26 -0.12
N ALA A 262 -14.92 19.93 1.07
CA ALA A 262 -14.95 18.54 1.53
C ALA A 262 -15.87 17.66 0.68
N PHE A 263 -16.97 18.23 0.18
CA PHE A 263 -17.90 17.55 -0.71
C PHE A 263 -17.22 17.22 -2.03
N LEU A 264 -16.52 18.18 -2.66
CA LEU A 264 -15.72 17.90 -3.85
C LEU A 264 -14.66 16.81 -3.60
N MET A 265 -14.01 16.81 -2.44
CA MET A 265 -13.04 15.78 -2.07
C MET A 265 -13.64 14.37 -1.99
N MET A 266 -14.92 14.24 -1.60
CA MET A 266 -15.62 12.94 -1.61
C MET A 266 -15.80 12.37 -3.03
N PHE A 267 -15.87 13.24 -4.04
CA PHE A 267 -16.10 12.85 -5.44
C PHE A 267 -14.85 12.97 -6.31
N ASP A 268 -13.69 13.25 -5.71
CA ASP A 268 -12.42 13.25 -6.44
C ASP A 268 -12.03 11.81 -6.80
N PHE A 269 -12.00 11.51 -8.11
CA PHE A 269 -11.77 10.16 -8.61
C PHE A 269 -10.37 9.63 -8.25
N MET A 270 -9.35 10.49 -8.28
CA MET A 270 -7.98 10.07 -7.96
C MET A 270 -7.86 9.72 -6.49
N HIS A 271 -8.39 10.56 -5.60
CA HIS A 271 -8.49 10.30 -4.17
C HIS A 271 -9.25 9.01 -3.90
N PHE A 272 -10.42 8.83 -4.51
CA PHE A 272 -11.25 7.64 -4.29
C PHE A 272 -10.56 6.35 -4.74
N VAL A 273 -9.91 6.34 -5.91
CA VAL A 273 -9.21 5.16 -6.42
C VAL A 273 -7.95 4.88 -5.61
N GLN A 274 -7.10 5.89 -5.36
CA GLN A 274 -5.83 5.71 -4.64
C GLN A 274 -6.04 5.26 -3.19
N THR A 275 -7.09 5.76 -2.53
CA THR A 275 -7.37 5.38 -1.13
C THR A 275 -7.91 3.97 -0.98
N ARG A 276 -8.38 3.35 -2.07
CA ARG A 276 -8.86 1.97 -2.11
C ARG A 276 -7.81 0.97 -2.59
N LEU A 277 -6.61 1.44 -2.95
CA LEU A 277 -5.47 0.60 -3.30
C LEU A 277 -4.62 0.31 -2.06
N GLY A 278 -4.04 -0.88 -2.00
CA GLY A 278 -3.05 -1.28 -1.00
C GLY A 278 -1.69 -0.61 -1.19
N THR A 279 -1.64 0.71 -1.33
CA THR A 279 -0.41 1.51 -1.44
C THR A 279 -0.21 2.40 -0.22
N VAL A 280 0.98 3.00 -0.10
CA VAL A 280 1.34 3.85 1.04
C VAL A 280 0.95 5.32 0.86
N ASP A 281 0.53 5.72 -0.34
CA ASP A 281 0.30 7.13 -0.69
C ASP A 281 -0.88 7.75 0.08
N SER A 282 -1.87 6.95 0.46
CA SER A 282 -3.02 7.36 1.28
C SER A 282 -2.60 7.83 2.67
N TYR A 283 -1.67 7.11 3.32
CA TYR A 283 -1.13 7.48 4.62
C TYR A 283 -0.29 8.75 4.51
N LEU A 284 0.54 8.84 3.48
CA LEU A 284 1.37 10.00 3.18
C LEU A 284 0.51 11.25 3.02
N LEU A 285 -0.51 11.21 2.16
CA LEU A 285 -1.39 12.35 1.90
C LEU A 285 -2.11 12.79 3.18
N PHE A 286 -2.61 11.85 3.97
CA PHE A 286 -3.24 12.14 5.26
C PHE A 286 -2.29 12.89 6.20
N PHE A 287 -1.06 12.40 6.40
CA PHE A 287 -0.08 13.07 7.27
C PHE A 287 0.39 14.42 6.73
N ILE A 288 0.51 14.58 5.41
CA ILE A 288 0.80 15.88 4.77
C ILE A 288 -0.32 16.87 5.08
N MET A 289 -1.58 16.49 4.86
CA MET A 289 -2.70 17.38 5.17
C MET A 289 -2.76 17.72 6.67
N LEU A 290 -2.41 16.76 7.53
CA LEU A 290 -2.42 16.93 8.97
C LEU A 290 -1.35 17.94 9.43
N MET A 291 -0.12 17.86 8.90
CA MET A 291 0.92 18.85 9.23
C MET A 291 0.53 20.26 8.75
N TYR A 292 -0.08 20.40 7.57
CA TYR A 292 -0.56 21.70 7.10
C TYR A 292 -1.72 22.22 7.95
N TYR A 293 -2.66 21.36 8.34
CA TYR A 293 -3.74 21.74 9.25
C TYR A 293 -3.20 22.29 10.56
N PHE A 294 -2.23 21.61 11.19
CA PHE A 294 -1.64 22.07 12.45
C PHE A 294 -0.78 23.33 12.28
N MET A 295 -0.12 23.51 11.14
CA MET A 295 0.58 24.76 10.84
C MET A 295 -0.38 25.93 10.65
N LEU A 296 -1.54 25.71 10.03
CA LEU A 296 -2.60 26.71 9.94
C LEU A 296 -3.22 27.01 11.30
N ASP A 297 -3.39 26.00 12.15
CA ASP A 297 -3.84 26.20 13.52
C ASP A 297 -2.84 27.02 14.35
N TYR A 298 -1.55 26.78 14.17
CA TYR A 298 -0.51 27.63 14.72
C TYR A 298 -0.59 29.06 14.18
N TYR A 299 -0.76 29.21 12.87
CA TYR A 299 -0.85 30.51 12.20
C TYR A 299 -1.96 31.38 12.81
N ASP A 300 -3.10 30.77 13.15
CA ASP A 300 -4.26 31.41 13.77
C ASP A 300 -4.13 31.59 15.30
N SER A 301 -3.13 30.99 15.94
CA SER A 301 -3.09 30.83 17.41
C SER A 301 -2.78 32.10 18.20
N ASP A 302 -2.41 33.21 17.57
CA ASP A 302 -2.06 34.52 18.19
C ASP A 302 -1.38 34.37 19.56
N SER A 303 -0.09 34.08 19.54
CA SER A 303 0.68 33.62 20.70
C SER A 303 0.70 34.61 21.87
N TYR A 304 0.46 35.89 21.60
CA TYR A 304 0.34 36.95 22.61
C TYR A 304 -0.97 36.92 23.38
N GLU A 305 -2.09 36.71 22.69
CA GLU A 305 -3.43 36.70 23.31
C GLU A 305 -3.73 35.36 23.98
N ASN A 306 -3.40 34.25 23.29
CA ASN A 306 -3.74 32.91 23.76
C ASN A 306 -2.66 32.29 24.65
N GLY A 307 -1.47 32.90 24.70
CA GLY A 307 -0.36 32.48 25.53
C GLY A 307 0.64 31.55 24.82
N PHE A 308 1.92 31.81 25.08
CA PHE A 308 3.05 31.18 24.43
C PHE A 308 2.99 29.64 24.37
N PHE A 309 2.88 28.95 25.51
CA PHE A 309 2.91 27.48 25.52
C PHE A 309 1.72 26.86 24.80
N LYS A 310 0.55 27.50 24.83
CA LYS A 310 -0.62 27.02 24.08
C LYS A 310 -0.40 27.13 22.58
N SER A 311 0.26 28.20 22.12
CA SER A 311 0.64 28.35 20.70
C SER A 311 1.69 27.33 20.24
N LEU A 312 2.42 26.68 21.15
CA LEU A 312 3.39 25.64 20.78
C LEU A 312 2.74 24.28 20.49
N ILE A 313 1.52 24.02 20.98
CA ILE A 313 0.87 22.71 20.82
C ILE A 313 0.63 22.39 19.33
N PRO A 314 0.07 23.30 18.50
CA PRO A 314 -0.10 23.00 17.09
C PRO A 314 1.25 22.84 16.36
N LEU A 315 2.30 23.57 16.74
CA LEU A 315 3.64 23.34 16.17
C LEU A 315 4.21 21.97 16.50
N LEU A 316 4.04 21.50 17.74
CA LEU A 316 4.45 20.16 18.14
C LEU A 316 3.71 19.09 17.31
N LEU A 317 2.38 19.21 17.19
CA LEU A 317 1.57 18.27 16.41
C LEU A 317 1.92 18.31 14.91
N CYS A 318 2.24 19.49 14.38
CA CYS A 318 2.75 19.68 13.03
C CYS A 318 4.08 18.93 12.81
N GLY A 319 5.02 19.08 13.76
CA GLY A 319 6.28 18.34 13.76
C GLY A 319 6.11 16.83 13.80
N ILE A 320 5.21 16.34 14.65
CA ILE A 320 4.86 14.90 14.71
C ILE A 320 4.31 14.43 13.35
N ALA A 321 3.36 15.16 12.77
CA ALA A 321 2.78 14.82 11.47
C ALA A 321 3.82 14.85 10.33
N LEU A 322 4.76 15.80 10.34
CA LEU A 322 5.89 15.83 9.42
C LEU A 322 6.77 14.58 9.56
N GLY A 323 7.08 14.18 10.80
CA GLY A 323 7.84 12.95 11.09
C GLY A 323 7.14 11.70 10.57
N LEU A 324 5.83 11.60 10.78
CA LEU A 324 5.01 10.49 10.26
C LEU A 324 5.01 10.48 8.72
N ALA A 325 4.79 11.63 8.07
CA ALA A 325 4.83 11.73 6.61
C ALA A 325 6.20 11.30 6.03
N ALA A 326 7.30 11.79 6.63
CA ALA A 326 8.66 11.46 6.24
C ALA A 326 8.99 9.97 6.41
N SER A 327 8.37 9.33 7.42
CA SER A 327 8.50 7.90 7.72
C SER A 327 7.65 7.01 6.82
N VAL A 328 6.75 7.59 6.00
CA VAL A 328 6.04 6.89 4.92
C VAL A 328 6.81 7.02 3.61
N LYS A 329 7.13 8.25 3.19
CA LYS A 329 7.83 8.54 1.93
C LYS A 329 8.49 9.91 2.01
N TRP A 330 9.72 10.05 1.49
CA TRP A 330 10.48 11.30 1.60
C TRP A 330 9.87 12.50 0.89
N ILE A 331 8.96 12.29 -0.07
CA ILE A 331 8.19 13.39 -0.66
C ILE A 331 7.39 14.17 0.40
N GLY A 332 7.04 13.55 1.53
CA GLY A 332 6.43 14.24 2.66
C GLY A 332 7.30 15.38 3.23
N LEU A 333 8.63 15.25 3.14
CA LEU A 333 9.57 16.30 3.55
C LEU A 333 9.51 17.52 2.64
N TYR A 334 9.07 17.40 1.39
CA TYR A 334 8.96 18.55 0.49
C TYR A 334 7.92 19.55 0.99
N GLY A 335 6.89 19.07 1.69
CA GLY A 335 5.91 19.95 2.34
C GLY A 335 6.51 20.82 3.46
N ALA A 336 7.66 20.44 4.03
CA ALA A 336 8.35 21.24 5.05
C ALA A 336 8.73 22.64 4.55
N PHE A 337 8.99 22.81 3.24
CA PHE A 337 9.21 24.13 2.66
C PHE A 337 7.98 25.03 2.82
N GLY A 338 6.78 24.51 2.50
CA GLY A 338 5.53 25.24 2.68
C GLY A 338 5.24 25.53 4.16
N LEU A 339 5.57 24.59 5.06
CA LEU A 339 5.49 24.82 6.51
C LEU A 339 6.37 25.99 6.95
N ALA A 340 7.62 26.04 6.48
CA ALA A 340 8.54 27.13 6.79
C ALA A 340 8.02 28.49 6.31
N VAL A 341 7.48 28.55 5.09
CA VAL A 341 6.86 29.77 4.56
C VAL A 341 5.70 30.23 5.45
N LEU A 342 4.76 29.35 5.78
CA LEU A 342 3.63 29.68 6.64
C LEU A 342 4.07 30.10 8.05
N PHE A 343 5.06 29.43 8.61
CA PHE A 343 5.64 29.77 9.90
C PHE A 343 6.21 31.20 9.90
N PHE A 344 7.09 31.52 8.95
CA PHE A 344 7.70 32.85 8.88
C PHE A 344 6.69 33.95 8.54
N LEU A 345 5.67 33.65 7.73
CA LEU A 345 4.55 34.57 7.52
C LEU A 345 3.81 34.83 8.82
N SER A 346 3.46 33.80 9.59
CA SER A 346 2.83 33.95 10.92
C SER A 346 3.67 34.84 11.83
N ARG A 347 4.99 34.58 11.91
CA ARG A 347 5.90 35.41 12.71
C ARG A 347 5.93 36.86 12.23
N GLY A 348 5.97 37.09 10.92
CA GLY A 348 5.95 38.42 10.32
C GLY A 348 4.67 39.20 10.63
N TYR A 349 3.51 38.55 10.59
CA TYR A 349 2.24 39.17 10.97
C TYR A 349 2.18 39.55 12.46
N GLU A 350 2.59 38.65 13.35
CA GLU A 350 2.70 38.95 14.78
C GLU A 350 3.70 40.11 15.04
N PHE A 351 4.85 40.11 14.36
CA PHE A 351 5.82 41.19 14.46
C PHE A 351 5.18 42.55 14.14
N ILE A 352 4.49 42.66 13.01
CA ILE A 352 3.88 43.93 12.59
C ILE A 352 2.85 44.42 13.61
N ARG A 353 2.09 43.49 14.21
CA ARG A 353 1.04 43.79 15.20
C ARG A 353 1.61 44.24 16.55
N TYR A 354 2.67 43.58 17.04
CA TYR A 354 3.18 43.79 18.40
C TYR A 354 4.50 44.59 18.49
N ARG A 355 5.18 44.88 17.37
CA ARG A 355 6.47 45.61 17.37
C ARG A 355 6.44 46.98 18.06
N LYS A 356 5.28 47.65 18.08
CA LYS A 356 5.11 48.96 18.74
C LYS A 356 4.83 48.84 20.24
N GLN A 357 4.41 47.67 20.70
CA GLN A 357 4.00 47.42 22.09
C GLN A 357 5.14 46.78 22.89
N ASP A 358 5.75 45.71 22.37
CA ASP A 358 6.80 44.96 23.05
C ASP A 358 7.75 44.29 22.06
N LEU A 359 8.68 45.07 21.51
CA LEU A 359 9.66 44.57 20.54
C LEU A 359 10.65 43.57 21.15
N ARG A 360 11.10 43.82 22.39
CA ARG A 360 12.11 42.97 23.05
C ARG A 360 11.53 41.63 23.46
N GLY A 361 10.33 41.61 24.05
CA GLY A 361 9.64 40.38 24.39
C GLY A 361 9.24 39.60 23.15
N TRP A 362 8.85 40.28 22.05
CA TRP A 362 8.58 39.63 20.77
C TRP A 362 9.83 38.92 20.24
N ALA A 363 10.93 39.65 20.11
CA ALA A 363 12.18 39.11 19.58
C ALA A 363 12.70 37.94 20.44
N GLY A 364 12.70 38.08 21.77
CA GLY A 364 13.20 37.03 22.66
C GLY A 364 12.28 35.81 22.74
N LYS A 365 11.06 36.00 23.26
CA LYS A 365 10.17 34.89 23.60
C LYS A 365 9.44 34.35 22.36
N TYR A 366 8.87 35.21 21.54
CA TYR A 366 7.95 34.79 20.48
C TYR A 366 8.64 34.49 19.15
N PHE A 367 9.89 34.95 18.98
CA PHE A 367 10.75 34.61 17.85
C PHE A 367 11.88 33.63 18.24
N TRP A 368 12.84 34.02 19.08
CA TRP A 368 14.00 33.18 19.38
C TRP A 368 13.66 31.90 20.15
N LEU A 369 12.92 32.00 21.25
CA LEU A 369 12.54 30.83 22.03
C LEU A 369 11.63 29.89 21.22
N THR A 370 10.68 30.44 20.45
CA THR A 370 9.91 29.65 19.49
C THR A 370 10.80 28.94 18.47
N GLY A 371 11.84 29.62 17.97
CA GLY A 371 12.83 29.03 17.06
C GLY A 371 13.56 27.83 17.67
N ILE A 372 13.92 27.89 18.95
CA ILE A 372 14.51 26.76 19.69
C ILE A 372 13.52 25.59 19.76
N PHE A 373 12.26 25.85 20.10
CA PHE A 373 11.21 24.82 20.08
C PHE A 373 11.02 24.25 18.67
N CYS A 374 11.12 25.07 17.62
CA CYS A 374 11.03 24.61 16.23
C CYS A 374 12.17 23.65 15.87
N VAL A 375 13.40 23.86 16.36
CA VAL A 375 14.48 22.87 16.19
C VAL A 375 14.08 21.54 16.81
N PHE A 376 13.51 21.55 18.02
CA PHE A 376 13.05 20.33 18.66
C PHE A 376 11.88 19.67 17.90
N PHE A 377 10.87 20.45 17.49
CA PHE A 377 9.65 19.95 16.86
C PHE A 377 9.81 19.56 15.40
N PHE A 378 10.70 20.20 14.63
CA PHE A 378 10.85 19.98 13.19
C PHE A 378 12.15 19.28 12.81
N ILE A 379 13.06 19.03 13.76
CA ILE A 379 14.29 18.25 13.52
C ILE A 379 14.32 17.04 14.45
N ILE A 380 14.34 17.25 15.76
CA ILE A 380 14.57 16.16 16.73
C ILE A 380 13.40 15.18 16.75
N ILE A 381 12.16 15.65 16.87
CA ILE A 381 10.97 14.79 16.89
C ILE A 381 10.79 14.03 15.56
N PRO A 382 10.81 14.68 14.37
CA PRO A 382 10.67 13.97 13.11
C PRO A 382 11.76 12.93 12.90
N PHE A 383 13.01 13.26 13.26
CA PHE A 383 14.11 12.30 13.21
C PHE A 383 13.89 11.11 14.14
N ALA A 384 13.42 11.36 15.37
CA ALA A 384 13.11 10.28 16.31
C ALA A 384 11.99 9.38 15.78
N ILE A 385 10.89 9.95 15.27
CA ILE A 385 9.79 9.19 14.65
C ILE A 385 10.31 8.37 13.47
N TYR A 386 11.15 8.97 12.63
CA TYR A 386 11.76 8.30 11.49
C TYR A 386 12.58 7.09 11.95
N VAL A 387 13.50 7.26 12.90
CA VAL A 387 14.29 6.15 13.46
C VAL A 387 13.39 5.06 14.08
N LEU A 388 12.39 5.45 14.87
CA LEU A 388 11.48 4.50 15.52
C LEU A 388 10.64 3.72 14.51
N SER A 389 10.37 4.27 13.33
CA SER A 389 9.64 3.56 12.27
C SER A 389 10.38 2.31 11.78
N PHE A 390 11.70 2.21 11.98
CA PHE A 390 12.50 1.04 11.58
C PHE A 390 12.48 -0.11 12.59
N ILE A 391 11.91 0.08 13.79
CA ILE A 391 11.80 -0.98 14.80
C ILE A 391 11.18 -2.28 14.23
N PRO A 392 10.07 -2.24 13.48
CA PRO A 392 9.43 -3.44 12.95
C PRO A 392 10.31 -4.24 11.98
N ILE A 393 11.33 -3.62 11.36
CA ILE A 393 12.22 -4.26 10.39
C ILE A 393 13.63 -4.53 10.92
N ASN A 394 13.94 -4.08 12.14
CA ASN A 394 15.28 -4.23 12.72
C ASN A 394 15.68 -5.69 12.96
N TYR A 395 14.72 -6.62 13.01
CA TYR A 395 15.01 -8.04 13.17
C TYR A 395 15.81 -8.62 11.99
N ASN A 396 15.71 -7.99 10.80
CA ASN A 396 16.28 -8.48 9.56
C ASN A 396 17.83 -8.46 9.58
N ASN A 397 18.43 -7.56 10.38
CA ASN A 397 19.86 -7.51 10.62
C ASN A 397 20.15 -7.67 12.13
N ALA A 398 20.12 -8.93 12.62
CA ALA A 398 20.26 -9.23 14.05
C ALA A 398 21.57 -8.73 14.69
N GLU A 399 22.62 -8.50 13.91
CA GLU A 399 23.91 -7.96 14.39
C GLU A 399 23.96 -6.43 14.41
N GLU A 400 22.98 -5.74 13.82
CA GLU A 400 22.96 -4.28 13.71
C GLU A 400 22.09 -3.63 14.79
N ASN A 401 22.55 -2.49 15.29
CA ASN A 401 21.70 -1.62 16.09
C ASN A 401 20.76 -0.80 15.19
N LEU A 402 19.66 -0.32 15.76
CA LEU A 402 18.62 0.44 15.04
C LEU A 402 19.16 1.61 14.20
N ILE A 403 20.15 2.34 14.73
CA ILE A 403 20.73 3.49 14.02
C ILE A 403 21.48 3.04 12.76
N LYS A 404 22.20 1.92 12.84
CA LYS A 404 22.91 1.34 11.70
C LYS A 404 21.94 0.91 10.61
N THR A 405 20.87 0.19 10.98
CA THR A 405 19.79 -0.20 10.06
C THR A 405 19.15 1.00 9.37
N VAL A 406 18.90 2.08 10.11
CA VAL A 406 18.38 3.35 9.54
C VAL A 406 19.35 3.96 8.53
N ILE A 407 20.64 4.04 8.87
CA ILE A 407 21.68 4.63 8.00
C ILE A 407 21.82 3.82 6.71
N ASP A 408 21.85 2.49 6.82
CA ASP A 408 22.04 1.62 5.66
C ASP A 408 20.80 1.60 4.77
N SER A 409 19.61 1.58 5.36
CA SER A 409 18.35 1.76 4.63
C SER A 409 18.29 3.13 3.94
N PHE A 410 18.72 4.20 4.61
CA PHE A 410 18.77 5.54 4.02
C PHE A 410 19.68 5.58 2.79
N LYS A 411 20.90 5.02 2.90
CA LYS A 411 21.85 4.94 1.78
C LYS A 411 21.29 4.13 0.62
N HIS A 412 20.68 2.98 0.92
CA HIS A 412 20.06 2.12 -0.08
C HIS A 412 18.92 2.84 -0.81
N MET A 413 17.98 3.45 -0.08
CA MET A 413 16.88 4.21 -0.67
C MET A 413 17.38 5.37 -1.55
N PHE A 414 18.40 6.09 -1.07
CA PHE A 414 19.01 7.19 -1.83
C PHE A 414 19.66 6.71 -3.13
N GLU A 415 20.50 5.67 -3.07
CA GLU A 415 21.16 5.13 -4.26
C GLU A 415 20.16 4.48 -5.22
N TYR A 416 19.10 3.84 -4.72
CA TYR A 416 18.01 3.35 -5.56
C TYR A 416 17.39 4.51 -6.36
N HIS A 417 16.86 5.52 -5.69
CA HIS A 417 16.15 6.63 -6.36
C HIS A 417 17.04 7.48 -7.26
N LYS A 418 18.32 7.59 -6.95
CA LYS A 418 19.31 8.28 -7.79
C LYS A 418 19.52 7.57 -9.14
N ASN A 419 19.41 6.24 -9.16
CA ASN A 419 19.73 5.43 -10.34
C ASN A 419 18.48 5.04 -11.16
N VAL A 420 17.27 5.21 -10.63
CA VAL A 420 16.02 5.00 -11.38
C VAL A 420 15.86 6.08 -12.45
N THR A 421 16.10 5.70 -13.69
CA THR A 421 15.97 6.56 -14.89
C THR A 421 14.96 6.00 -15.90
N ALA A 422 14.33 4.86 -15.59
CA ALA A 422 13.35 4.22 -16.44
C ALA A 422 12.12 5.12 -16.62
N VAL A 423 11.66 5.24 -17.87
CA VAL A 423 10.42 5.93 -18.21
C VAL A 423 9.30 4.92 -18.40
N HIS A 424 8.10 5.26 -17.97
CA HIS A 424 6.93 4.43 -18.20
C HIS A 424 6.13 4.95 -19.39
N PRO A 425 5.69 4.10 -20.34
CA PRO A 425 4.86 4.52 -21.47
C PRO A 425 3.56 5.23 -21.07
N TYR A 426 3.10 5.01 -19.83
CA TYR A 426 1.89 5.57 -19.23
C TYR A 426 2.13 6.77 -18.28
N GLN A 427 3.36 7.28 -18.17
CA GLN A 427 3.62 8.50 -17.38
C GLN A 427 2.99 9.75 -18.01
N SER A 428 2.59 10.71 -17.19
CA SER A 428 2.07 12.02 -17.60
C SER A 428 2.97 13.14 -17.11
N SER A 429 2.97 14.27 -17.84
CA SER A 429 3.74 15.43 -17.42
C SER A 429 3.01 16.19 -16.32
N TRP A 430 3.74 16.76 -15.35
CA TRP A 430 3.14 17.40 -14.17
C TRP A 430 2.15 18.53 -14.48
N TYR A 431 2.35 19.24 -15.60
CA TYR A 431 1.46 20.32 -16.05
C TYR A 431 0.12 19.81 -16.62
N GLU A 432 0.00 18.51 -16.91
CA GLU A 432 -1.22 17.88 -17.40
C GLU A 432 -2.15 17.45 -16.26
N TRP A 433 -1.62 17.31 -15.04
CA TRP A 433 -2.33 16.78 -13.88
C TRP A 433 -3.56 17.61 -13.47
N PRO A 434 -3.52 18.96 -13.41
CA PRO A 434 -4.68 19.75 -12.96
C PRO A 434 -5.93 19.59 -13.85
N LEU A 435 -5.74 19.20 -15.11
CA LEU A 435 -6.83 18.99 -16.07
C LEU A 435 -7.09 17.50 -16.36
N ASN A 436 -6.33 16.60 -15.71
CA ASN A 436 -6.36 15.16 -15.95
C ASN A 436 -6.31 14.80 -17.46
N LEU A 437 -5.47 15.49 -18.24
CA LEU A 437 -5.41 15.30 -19.71
C LEU A 437 -4.98 13.88 -20.10
N ARG A 438 -4.20 13.24 -19.22
CA ARG A 438 -3.74 11.86 -19.37
C ARG A 438 -4.00 11.10 -18.06
N PRO A 439 -5.06 10.28 -18.00
CA PRO A 439 -5.37 9.52 -16.80
C PRO A 439 -4.36 8.38 -16.57
N ILE A 440 -4.28 7.94 -15.32
CA ILE A 440 -3.45 6.80 -14.91
C ILE A 440 -4.16 5.50 -15.26
N PHE A 441 -3.43 4.57 -15.87
CA PHE A 441 -3.91 3.23 -16.17
C PHE A 441 -3.72 2.30 -14.96
N TYR A 442 -4.76 2.17 -14.13
CA TYR A 442 -4.69 1.37 -12.91
C TYR A 442 -4.92 -0.13 -13.13
N TYR A 443 -5.86 -0.49 -14.00
CA TYR A 443 -6.32 -1.86 -14.10
C TYR A 443 -6.79 -2.22 -15.50
N GLN A 444 -6.42 -3.44 -15.91
CA GLN A 444 -6.97 -4.13 -17.06
C GLN A 444 -7.46 -5.49 -16.58
N GLY A 445 -8.74 -5.77 -16.79
CA GLY A 445 -9.30 -7.10 -16.56
C GLY A 445 -9.37 -7.85 -17.88
N VAL A 446 -9.12 -9.15 -17.81
CA VAL A 446 -9.46 -10.10 -18.88
C VAL A 446 -10.71 -10.85 -18.40
N LEU A 447 -11.55 -11.36 -19.31
CA LEU A 447 -12.85 -11.95 -18.96
C LEU A 447 -13.83 -10.95 -18.32
N LEU A 448 -13.69 -9.66 -18.67
CA LEU A 448 -14.72 -8.65 -18.43
C LEU A 448 -15.82 -8.82 -19.50
N PRO A 449 -17.11 -8.69 -19.14
CA PRO A 449 -18.21 -8.79 -20.10
C PRO A 449 -18.15 -7.72 -21.19
#